data_AF-A0A535LUP5-F1
#
_entry.id   AF-A0A535LUP5-F1
#
_cell.length_a   1.000
_cell.length_b   1.000
_cell.length_c   1.000
_cell.angle_alpha   90.00
_cell.angle_beta   90.00
_cell.angle_gamma   90.00
#
_symmetry.space_group_name_H-M   'P 1'
#
loop_
_entity.id
_entity.type
_entity.pdbx_description
1 polymer ?
#
loop_
_entity_poly.entity_id
_entity_poly.type
_entity_poly.pdbx_seq_one_letter_code
_entity_poly.pdbx_strand_id
1 'polypeptide(L)'
;MNITYISVSDVKKISRLALSRLKREREQRGWTQSELAERIGTTQINVSRWENGVTTPSPYYRQRLGELFGKSIQELGLIPESSEERTAEITTFSDTPDLHISTPPPPIWNVPYRRNPLFTGREDILIHLYTILRSSKA
;
A
#
# COMPACT_ATOMS: atom_id res chain seq x y z
N MET A 1 12.64 -19.09 -17.52
CA MET A 1 11.52 -18.30 -16.95
C MET A 1 12.11 -17.29 -15.99
N ASN A 2 12.25 -16.03 -16.42
CA ASN A 2 12.91 -14.98 -15.64
C ASN A 2 11.90 -14.32 -14.72
N ILE A 3 11.84 -14.80 -13.48
CA ILE A 3 11.25 -14.05 -12.38
C ILE A 3 12.24 -12.92 -12.10
N THR A 4 11.96 -11.70 -12.58
CA THR A 4 12.82 -10.54 -12.35
C THR A 4 12.89 -10.25 -10.86
N TYR A 5 13.99 -10.69 -10.24
CA TYR A 5 14.43 -10.37 -8.90
C TYR A 5 14.70 -8.87 -8.86
N ILE A 6 13.73 -8.08 -8.41
CA ILE A 6 13.95 -6.65 -8.19
C ILE A 6 14.99 -6.54 -7.06
N SER A 7 16.20 -6.14 -7.44
CA SER A 7 17.33 -6.05 -6.54
C SER A 7 17.02 -5.04 -5.42
N VAL A 8 17.43 -5.36 -4.18
CA VAL A 8 17.28 -4.46 -3.02
C VAL A 8 17.91 -3.08 -3.30
N SER A 9 18.90 -3.03 -4.19
CA SER A 9 19.53 -1.82 -4.73
C SER A 9 18.56 -0.91 -5.48
N ASP A 10 17.69 -1.50 -6.30
CA ASP A 10 16.72 -0.79 -7.13
C ASP A 10 15.59 -0.25 -6.27
N VAL A 11 15.11 -1.01 -5.27
CA VAL A 11 14.17 -0.50 -4.25
C VAL A 11 14.73 0.72 -3.53
N LYS A 12 16.03 0.71 -3.19
CA LYS A 12 16.75 1.81 -2.52
C LYS A 12 17.02 3.03 -3.42
N LYS A 13 17.00 2.84 -4.73
CA LYS A 13 17.18 3.91 -5.74
C LYS A 13 15.84 4.52 -6.13
N ILE A 14 14.81 3.68 -6.27
CA ILE A 14 13.41 4.03 -6.49
C ILE A 14 12.89 4.87 -5.31
N SER A 15 13.22 4.47 -4.06
CA SER A 15 12.93 5.30 -2.91
C SER A 15 13.61 6.66 -3.06
N ARG A 16 14.94 6.74 -3.29
CA ARG A 16 15.66 8.03 -3.35
C ARG A 16 15.17 9.06 -4.36
N LEU A 17 14.48 8.66 -5.43
CA LEU A 17 13.96 9.59 -6.47
C LEU A 17 12.55 10.09 -6.17
N ALA A 18 11.71 9.22 -5.60
CA ALA A 18 10.44 9.56 -4.96
C ALA A 18 10.60 10.65 -3.87
N LEU A 19 11.78 10.67 -3.23
CA LEU A 19 12.11 11.39 -2.00
C LEU A 19 12.32 12.91 -2.06
N SER A 20 12.13 13.54 -3.22
CA SER A 20 12.31 14.99 -3.35
C SER A 20 11.01 15.74 -3.61
N ARG A 21 10.01 15.08 -4.20
CA ARG A 21 8.83 15.79 -4.74
C ARG A 21 7.90 16.25 -3.61
N LEU A 22 7.51 15.37 -2.69
CA LEU A 22 6.69 15.75 -1.52
C LEU A 22 7.35 16.85 -0.68
N LYS A 23 8.65 16.69 -0.38
CA LYS A 23 9.43 17.67 0.37
C LYS A 23 9.46 19.03 -0.34
N ARG A 24 9.71 19.03 -1.65
CA ARG A 24 9.73 20.26 -2.47
C ARG A 24 8.36 20.95 -2.49
N GLU A 25 7.27 20.20 -2.63
CA GLU A 25 5.91 20.76 -2.60
C GLU A 25 5.57 21.41 -1.25
N ARG A 26 6.04 20.78 -0.17
CA ARG A 26 5.91 21.33 1.19
C ARG A 26 6.70 22.62 1.34
N GLU A 27 7.97 22.61 0.92
CA GLU A 27 8.88 23.77 1.02
C GLU A 27 8.43 24.94 0.13
N GLN A 28 7.91 24.68 -1.07
CA GLN A 28 7.31 25.69 -1.94
C GLN A 28 6.12 26.41 -1.31
N ARG A 29 5.41 25.75 -0.40
CA ARG A 29 4.28 26.33 0.34
C ARG A 29 4.69 26.90 1.70
N GLY A 30 5.99 26.85 2.03
CA GLY A 30 6.54 27.37 3.28
C GLY A 30 6.15 26.56 4.51
N TRP A 31 5.71 25.30 4.36
CA TRP A 31 5.25 24.49 5.48
C TRP A 31 6.39 23.71 6.11
N THR A 32 6.34 23.58 7.42
CA THR A 32 7.10 22.60 8.20
C THR A 32 6.48 21.20 8.10
N GLN A 33 7.24 20.17 8.45
CA GLN A 33 6.71 18.79 8.48
C GLN A 33 5.53 18.65 9.46
N SER A 34 5.52 19.41 10.56
CA SER A 34 4.44 19.40 11.54
C SER A 34 3.16 20.02 10.98
N GLU A 35 3.26 21.15 10.28
CA GLU A 35 2.10 21.79 9.65
C GLU A 35 1.49 20.92 8.56
N LEU A 36 2.32 20.22 7.76
CA LEU A 36 1.80 19.24 6.80
C LEU A 36 1.09 18.10 7.54
N ALA A 37 1.66 17.62 8.64
CA ALA A 37 1.07 16.54 9.43
C ALA A 37 -0.30 16.93 10.01
N GLU A 38 -0.42 18.15 10.54
CA GLU A 38 -1.68 18.69 11.06
C GLU A 38 -2.75 18.79 9.97
N ARG A 39 -2.38 19.29 8.78
CA ARG A 39 -3.31 19.44 7.64
C ARG A 39 -3.93 18.12 7.16
N ILE A 40 -3.19 17.01 7.27
CA ILE A 40 -3.65 15.69 6.81
C ILE A 40 -4.00 14.73 7.96
N GLY A 41 -3.94 15.20 9.21
CA GLY A 41 -4.30 14.43 10.41
C GLY A 41 -3.35 13.26 10.70
N THR A 42 -2.03 13.49 10.65
CA THR A 42 -1.00 12.50 10.98
C THR A 42 0.04 13.10 11.93
N THR A 43 1.16 12.40 12.15
CA THR A 43 2.29 12.89 12.95
C THR A 43 3.44 13.39 12.08
N GLN A 44 4.22 14.35 12.60
CA GLN A 44 5.45 14.82 11.95
C GLN A 44 6.41 13.66 11.65
N ILE A 45 6.49 12.67 12.53
CA ILE A 45 7.33 11.48 12.35
C ILE A 45 6.90 10.70 11.10
N ASN A 46 5.60 10.53 10.88
CA ASN A 46 5.10 9.86 9.68
C ASN A 46 5.47 10.65 8.42
N VAL A 47 5.29 11.97 8.43
CA VAL A 47 5.70 12.84 7.32
C VAL A 47 7.21 12.73 7.06
N SER A 48 8.03 12.78 8.10
CA SER A 48 9.49 12.59 7.99
C SER A 48 9.84 11.21 7.42
N ARG A 49 9.17 10.13 7.85
CA ARG A 49 9.36 8.79 7.28
C ARG A 49 8.96 8.71 5.82
N TRP A 50 7.93 9.44 5.39
CA TRP A 50 7.52 9.50 3.99
C TRP A 50 8.52 10.33 3.15
N GLU A 51 8.93 11.49 3.64
CA GLU A 51 9.95 12.35 3.02
C GLU A 51 11.34 11.73 2.98
N ASN A 52 11.63 10.75 3.85
CA ASN A 52 12.88 9.98 3.88
C ASN A 52 12.73 8.55 3.35
N GLY A 53 11.52 8.15 2.94
CA GLY A 53 11.27 6.91 2.18
C GLY A 53 11.41 5.66 3.01
N VAL A 54 11.32 5.83 4.33
CA VAL A 54 11.33 4.76 5.33
C VAL A 54 10.03 3.96 5.23
N THR A 55 8.92 4.62 4.91
CA THR A 55 7.60 3.99 4.76
C THR A 55 6.80 4.67 3.66
N THR A 56 5.85 3.96 3.05
CA THR A 56 4.86 4.53 2.13
C THR A 56 3.56 4.92 2.87
N PRO A 57 2.90 6.03 2.52
CA PRO A 57 1.61 6.39 3.12
C PRO A 57 0.52 5.38 2.74
N SER A 58 -0.41 5.13 3.68
CA SER A 58 -1.59 4.30 3.42
C SER A 58 -2.49 4.92 2.33
N PRO A 59 -3.41 4.17 1.71
CA PRO A 59 -4.35 4.72 0.71
C PRO A 59 -5.12 5.95 1.20
N TYR A 60 -5.51 5.96 2.48
CA TYR A 60 -6.17 7.11 3.10
C TYR A 60 -5.31 8.37 3.06
N TYR A 61 -4.04 8.28 3.49
CA TYR A 61 -3.13 9.43 3.46
C TYR A 61 -2.72 9.82 2.06
N ARG A 62 -2.65 8.86 1.13
CA ARG A 62 -2.46 9.15 -0.28
C ARG A 62 -3.58 10.06 -0.79
N GLN A 63 -4.85 9.68 -0.60
CA GLN A 63 -5.97 10.52 -1.00
C GLN A 63 -5.88 11.93 -0.38
N ARG A 64 -5.63 12.03 0.93
CA ARG A 64 -5.49 13.33 1.62
C ARG A 64 -4.37 14.20 1.07
N LEU A 65 -3.21 13.61 0.77
CA LEU A 65 -2.09 14.32 0.16
C LEU A 65 -2.46 14.80 -1.24
N GLY A 66 -3.17 13.97 -2.02
CA GLY A 66 -3.62 14.36 -3.36
C GLY A 66 -4.62 15.52 -3.34
N GLU A 67 -5.59 15.48 -2.42
CA GLU A 67 -6.54 16.58 -2.17
C GLU A 67 -5.83 17.86 -1.72
N LEU A 68 -4.87 17.76 -0.79
CA LEU A 68 -4.16 18.92 -0.24
C LEU A 68 -3.26 19.61 -1.27
N PHE A 69 -2.55 18.82 -2.09
CA PHE A 69 -1.60 19.34 -3.07
C PHE A 69 -2.22 19.59 -4.45
N GLY A 70 -3.43 19.09 -4.70
CA GLY A 70 -4.08 19.11 -6.01
C GLY A 70 -3.30 18.30 -7.06
N LYS A 71 -2.57 17.27 -6.62
CA LYS A 71 -1.64 16.49 -7.43
C LYS A 71 -1.86 15.01 -7.23
N SER A 72 -1.61 14.23 -8.28
CA SER A 72 -1.60 12.78 -8.18
C SER A 72 -0.46 12.29 -7.29
N ILE A 73 -0.60 11.05 -6.81
CA ILE A 73 0.40 10.43 -5.93
C ILE A 73 1.69 10.11 -6.68
N GLN A 74 1.58 9.87 -7.98
CA GLN A 74 2.68 9.73 -8.92
C GLN A 74 3.45 11.06 -9.07
N GLU A 75 2.74 12.18 -9.22
CA GLU A 75 3.35 13.51 -9.25
C GLU A 75 4.04 13.88 -7.93
N LEU A 76 3.46 13.48 -6.80
CA LEU A 76 4.09 13.60 -5.48
C LEU A 76 5.24 12.62 -5.25
N GLY A 77 5.47 11.69 -6.18
CA GLY A 77 6.55 10.70 -6.12
C GLY A 77 6.34 9.64 -5.05
N LEU A 78 5.10 9.32 -4.67
CA LEU A 78 4.81 8.39 -3.56
C LEU A 78 4.51 6.95 -4.02
N ILE A 79 4.49 6.71 -5.34
CA ILE A 79 4.42 5.39 -5.97
C ILE A 79 5.52 5.37 -7.05
N PRO A 80 6.26 4.26 -7.23
CA PRO A 80 7.12 4.11 -8.40
C PRO A 80 6.30 4.23 -9.68
N GLU A 81 6.85 4.90 -10.70
CA GLU A 81 6.36 4.77 -12.08
C GLU A 81 6.56 3.31 -12.51
N SER A 82 5.63 2.43 -12.15
CA SER A 82 5.47 1.17 -12.85
C SER A 82 5.01 1.56 -14.25
N SER A 83 5.87 1.33 -15.23
CA SER A 83 5.60 1.51 -16.65
C SER A 83 4.31 0.78 -17.02
N GLU A 84 3.19 1.49 -17.03
CA GLU A 84 1.95 1.10 -17.68
C GLU A 84 1.69 2.08 -18.82
N GLU A 85 2.57 2.04 -19.82
CA GLU A 85 2.14 2.33 -21.18
C GLU A 85 1.33 1.11 -21.66
N ARG A 86 0.01 1.24 -21.68
CA ARG A 86 -0.90 0.61 -22.66
C ARG A 86 -2.29 1.22 -22.53
N THR A 87 -2.38 2.46 -22.95
CA THR A 87 -3.62 3.06 -23.42
C THR A 87 -3.87 2.57 -24.85
N ALA A 88 -5.09 2.07 -25.12
CA ALA A 88 -5.67 1.66 -26.42
C ALA A 88 -5.03 0.38 -27.04
N GLU A 89 -5.76 -0.59 -27.60
CA GLU A 89 -6.85 -0.51 -28.57
C GLU A 89 -7.81 -1.72 -28.50
N ILE A 90 -9.05 -1.52 -28.97
CA ILE A 90 -10.13 -2.50 -29.12
C ILE A 90 -10.07 -3.11 -30.55
N THR A 91 -10.49 -4.37 -30.71
CA THR A 91 -10.77 -5.14 -31.97
C THR A 91 -9.53 -5.80 -32.61
N THR A 92 -9.42 -7.13 -32.74
CA THR A 92 -10.05 -7.94 -33.80
C THR A 92 -9.86 -9.45 -33.53
N PHE A 93 -10.89 -10.25 -33.80
CA PHE A 93 -10.91 -11.73 -33.78
C PHE A 93 -9.98 -12.34 -34.83
N SER A 94 -9.24 -13.41 -34.52
CA SER A 94 -9.15 -14.66 -35.30
C SER A 94 -7.95 -15.55 -34.91
N ASP A 95 -8.24 -16.85 -34.77
CA ASP A 95 -7.36 -18.03 -34.85
C ASP A 95 -6.47 -18.46 -33.66
N THR A 96 -7.01 -19.45 -32.94
CA THR A 96 -6.34 -20.54 -32.18
C THR A 96 -5.40 -21.39 -33.07
N PRO A 97 -4.37 -22.12 -32.55
CA PRO A 97 -4.53 -23.05 -31.41
C PRO A 97 -3.35 -23.23 -30.44
N ASP A 98 -3.70 -23.79 -29.26
CA ASP A 98 -2.86 -24.44 -28.24
C ASP A 98 -1.63 -23.66 -27.74
N LEU A 99 -1.55 -23.26 -26.46
CA LEU A 99 -1.46 -24.16 -25.31
C LEU A 99 -2.07 -23.49 -24.08
N HIS A 100 -3.28 -23.91 -23.69
CA HIS A 100 -3.93 -23.43 -22.47
C HIS A 100 -3.32 -24.17 -21.26
N ILE A 101 -2.18 -23.69 -20.75
CA ILE A 101 -1.76 -24.04 -19.39
C ILE A 101 -2.69 -23.24 -18.46
N SER A 102 -3.83 -23.86 -18.16
CA SER A 102 -4.80 -23.38 -17.17
C SER A 102 -4.11 -23.40 -15.81
N THR A 103 -3.44 -22.30 -15.46
CA THR A 103 -3.03 -22.07 -14.08
C THR A 103 -4.30 -21.61 -13.37
N PRO A 104 -4.84 -22.37 -12.40
CA PRO A 104 -6.01 -21.91 -11.67
C PRO A 104 -5.68 -20.58 -11.00
N PRO A 105 -6.62 -19.62 -10.98
CA PRO A 105 -6.42 -18.36 -10.27
C PRO A 105 -6.03 -18.69 -8.82
N PRO A 106 -5.02 -18.02 -8.25
CA PRO A 106 -4.64 -18.28 -6.87
C PRO A 106 -5.89 -18.10 -5.99
N PRO A 107 -6.12 -18.99 -5.02
CA PRO A 107 -7.24 -18.83 -4.11
C PRO A 107 -7.11 -17.44 -3.46
N ILE A 108 -8.21 -16.68 -3.47
CA ILE A 108 -8.32 -15.33 -2.90
C ILE A 108 -7.91 -15.33 -1.42
N TRP A 109 -7.91 -16.51 -0.79
CA TRP A 109 -7.56 -16.75 0.59
C TRP A 109 -6.07 -17.08 0.78
N ASN A 110 -5.20 -16.09 0.62
CA ASN A 110 -3.80 -16.20 1.02
C ASN A 110 -3.67 -15.87 2.53
N VAL A 111 -3.86 -16.85 3.41
CA VAL A 111 -3.59 -16.66 4.86
C VAL A 111 -2.09 -16.80 5.08
N PRO A 112 -1.35 -15.71 5.35
CA PRO A 112 0.10 -15.71 5.32
C PRO A 112 0.73 -16.32 6.59
N TYR A 113 -0.09 -16.86 7.50
CA TYR A 113 0.39 -17.42 8.76
C TYR A 113 0.13 -18.93 8.80
N ARG A 114 1.19 -19.73 9.00
CA ARG A 114 1.02 -21.09 9.51
C ARG A 114 0.24 -21.01 10.84
N ARG A 115 -0.61 -21.99 11.11
CA ARG A 115 -1.34 -22.14 12.40
C ARG A 115 -0.44 -21.67 13.54
N ASN A 116 -0.84 -20.59 14.21
CA ASN A 116 -0.16 -20.09 15.39
C ASN A 116 -0.25 -21.17 16.50
N PRO A 117 0.85 -21.83 16.90
CA PRO A 117 0.81 -22.82 17.97
C PRO A 117 0.62 -22.17 19.35
N LEU A 118 0.79 -20.85 19.45
CA LEU A 118 0.64 -20.06 20.67
C LEU A 118 -0.77 -19.43 20.78
N PHE A 119 -1.75 -19.90 20.01
CA PHE A 119 -3.16 -19.64 20.33
C PHE A 119 -3.61 -20.54 21.50
N THR A 120 -2.83 -20.49 22.58
CA THR A 120 -3.06 -21.18 23.84
C THR A 120 -2.81 -20.14 24.93
N GLY A 121 -3.77 -19.91 25.82
CA GLY A 121 -3.68 -18.90 26.88
C GLY A 121 -4.65 -17.73 26.73
N ARG A 122 -5.73 -17.86 25.94
CA ARG A 122 -6.84 -16.87 25.86
C ARG A 122 -8.21 -17.52 26.10
N GLU A 123 -8.22 -18.66 26.77
CA GLU A 123 -9.42 -19.42 27.07
C GLU A 123 -10.36 -18.62 27.98
N ASP A 124 -9.79 -17.82 28.88
CA ASP A 124 -10.48 -16.85 29.72
C ASP A 124 -11.27 -15.81 28.89
N ILE A 125 -10.64 -15.24 27.86
CA ILE A 125 -11.27 -14.26 26.96
C ILE A 125 -12.42 -14.92 26.18
N LEU A 126 -12.22 -16.15 25.70
CA LEU A 126 -13.27 -16.88 24.97
C LEU A 126 -14.46 -17.25 25.86
N ILE A 127 -14.21 -17.69 27.10
CA ILE A 127 -15.24 -17.97 28.10
C ILE A 127 -16.02 -16.71 28.44
N HIS A 128 -15.33 -15.59 28.63
CA HIS A 128 -15.95 -14.31 28.92
C HIS A 128 -16.88 -13.84 27.79
N LEU A 129 -16.39 -13.87 26.55
CA LEU A 129 -17.18 -13.50 25.37
C LEU A 129 -18.38 -14.43 25.17
N TYR A 130 -18.21 -15.73 25.37
CA TYR A 130 -19.30 -16.71 25.28
C TYR A 130 -20.42 -16.39 26.29
N THR A 131 -20.03 -16.05 27.52
CA THR A 131 -20.97 -15.72 28.59
C THR A 131 -21.77 -14.47 28.24
N ILE A 132 -21.11 -13.42 27.74
CA ILE A 132 -21.76 -12.17 27.31
C ILE A 132 -22.72 -12.41 26.14
N LEU A 133 -22.30 -13.18 25.14
CA LEU A 133 -23.12 -13.42 23.95
C LEU A 133 -24.36 -14.29 24.26
N ARG A 134 -24.28 -15.20 25.24
CA ARG A 134 -25.43 -15.98 25.68
C ARG A 134 -26.36 -15.19 26.61
N SER A 135 -25.84 -14.35 27.49
CA SER A 135 -26.67 -13.50 28.36
C SER A 135 -27.39 -12.39 27.60
N SER A 136 -26.83 -11.94 26.47
CA SER A 136 -27.44 -10.96 25.56
C SER A 136 -28.62 -11.49 24.75
N LYS A 137 -28.85 -12.81 24.72
CA LYS A 137 -29.87 -13.46 23.87
C LYS A 137 -31.11 -13.93 24.65
N ALA A 138 -31.28 -13.45 25.89
CA ALA A 138 -32.46 -13.67 26.74
C ALA A 138 -33.32 -12.41 26.82
#